data_AF-A0A8J6V8R7-F1
#
_entry.id   AF-A0A8J6V8R7-F1
#
_cell.length_a   1.000
_cell.length_b   1.000
_cell.length_c   1.000
_cell.angle_alpha   90.00
_cell.angle_beta   90.00
_cell.angle_gamma   90.00
#
_symmetry.space_group_name_H-M   'P 1'
#
loop_
_entity.id
_entity.type
_entity.pdbx_description
1 polymer ?
#
loop_
_entity_poly.entity_id
_entity_poly.type
_entity_poly.pdbx_seq_one_letter_code
_entity_poly.pdbx_strand_id
1 'polypeptide(L)'
;MIPQEMLKHLVEQVDGSSPSKVLQKSEQTVNEVIFESDVDGIRYYVVRCSPNFRNQITLSPREVAIARLVAQGLPNKCIGNHLGITHWTVATYLRRIFSKLGVTSRTAMIARLIEKNLL
;
A
#
# COMPACT_ATOMS: atom_id res chain seq x y z
N MET A 1 21.45 27.10 18.63
CA MET A 1 21.59 26.79 17.18
C MET A 1 20.21 26.41 16.67
N ILE A 2 19.75 26.99 15.54
CA ILE A 2 18.38 26.81 15.03
C ILE A 2 18.27 25.41 14.39
N PRO A 3 17.17 24.63 14.60
CA PRO A 3 17.03 23.25 14.11
C PRO A 3 17.27 23.04 12.61
N GLN A 4 17.12 24.09 11.80
CA GLN A 4 17.32 24.02 10.35
C GLN A 4 18.80 24.00 9.94
N GLU A 5 19.70 24.64 10.71
CA GLU A 5 21.14 24.60 10.44
C GLU A 5 21.77 23.24 10.79
N MET A 6 21.23 22.55 11.80
CA MET A 6 21.61 21.16 12.09
C MET A 6 21.27 20.22 10.93
N LEU A 7 20.09 20.40 10.32
CA LEU A 7 19.65 19.57 9.20
C LEU A 7 20.55 19.74 7.97
N LYS A 8 21.02 20.97 7.72
CA LYS A 8 21.89 21.30 6.60
C LYS A 8 23.30 20.70 6.77
N HIS A 9 23.88 20.83 7.97
CA HIS A 9 25.16 20.22 8.30
C HIS A 9 25.14 18.68 8.28
N LEU A 10 24.00 18.07 8.66
CA LEU A 10 23.80 16.63 8.58
C LEU A 10 23.75 16.12 7.13
N VAL A 11 23.14 16.88 6.22
CA VAL A 11 23.09 16.51 4.78
C VAL A 11 24.47 16.62 4.13
N GLU A 12 25.27 17.63 4.49
CA GLU A 12 26.62 17.82 3.95
C GLU A 12 27.62 16.74 4.42
N GLN A 13 27.41 16.10 5.57
CA GLN A 13 28.26 15.02 6.06
C GLN A 13 27.90 13.62 5.51
N VAL A 14 26.72 13.46 4.90
CA VAL A 14 26.22 12.17 4.41
C VAL A 14 26.78 11.79 3.03
N ASP A 15 27.42 12.71 2.30
CA ASP A 15 28.00 12.45 0.97
C ASP A 15 29.22 11.48 0.97
N GLY A 16 29.64 10.97 2.13
CA GLY A 16 30.84 10.11 2.23
C GLY A 16 30.75 8.85 3.09
N SER A 17 29.61 8.54 3.73
CA SER A 17 29.55 7.43 4.69
C SER A 17 28.59 6.32 4.27
N SER A 18 29.15 5.16 3.94
CA SER A 18 28.43 3.93 3.61
C SER A 18 27.53 3.46 4.79
N PRO A 19 26.26 3.09 4.55
CA PRO A 19 25.33 2.75 5.62
C PRO A 19 25.68 1.41 6.27
N SER A 20 25.94 1.43 7.58
CA SER A 20 26.25 0.25 8.38
C SER A 20 25.07 -0.11 9.28
N LYS A 21 24.49 -1.30 9.00
CA LYS A 21 23.62 -2.15 9.85
C LYS A 21 22.11 -1.83 9.90
N VAL A 22 21.35 -2.81 9.37
CA VAL A 22 19.89 -2.96 9.49
C VAL A 22 19.52 -3.41 10.91
N LEU A 23 18.76 -2.59 11.64
CA LEU A 23 18.21 -2.94 12.95
C LEU A 23 16.82 -3.57 12.78
N GLN A 24 16.75 -4.85 13.15
CA GLN A 24 15.54 -5.66 13.38
C GLN A 24 14.64 -5.96 12.16
N LYS A 25 14.74 -7.22 11.74
CA LYS A 25 13.81 -7.89 10.82
C LYS A 25 12.61 -8.40 11.64
N SER A 26 11.68 -7.54 12.02
CA SER A 26 10.35 -7.99 12.50
C SER A 26 9.42 -8.10 11.30
N GLU A 27 8.55 -9.12 11.29
CA GLU A 27 7.95 -9.76 10.11
C GLU A 27 7.21 -8.87 9.09
N GLN A 28 7.04 -7.56 9.32
CA GLN A 28 6.28 -6.69 8.41
C GLN A 28 6.83 -5.27 8.18
N THR A 29 8.00 -4.91 8.71
CA THR A 29 8.60 -3.58 8.44
C THR A 29 10.12 -3.70 8.28
N VAL A 30 10.64 -3.46 7.08
CA VAL A 30 12.09 -3.29 6.89
C VAL A 30 12.39 -1.84 7.22
N ASN A 31 12.75 -1.60 8.47
CA ASN A 31 13.24 -0.30 8.92
C ASN A 31 14.75 -0.27 8.65
N GLU A 32 15.16 0.41 7.58
CA GLU A 32 16.58 0.61 7.29
C GLU A 32 17.05 1.85 8.04
N VAL A 33 18.03 1.69 8.93
CA VAL A 33 18.71 2.82 9.56
C VAL A 33 19.64 3.42 8.52
N ILE A 34 19.36 4.66 8.11
CA ILE A 34 20.16 5.40 7.14
C ILE A 34 21.35 6.06 7.85
N PHE A 35 21.21 6.38 9.13
CA PHE A 35 22.21 7.14 9.88
C PHE A 35 22.16 6.86 11.39
N GLU A 36 23.33 6.77 12.03
CA GLU A 36 23.52 6.69 13.48
C GLU A 36 24.41 7.87 13.91
N SER A 37 24.04 8.57 14.97
CA SER A 37 24.82 9.70 15.50
C SER A 37 24.71 9.76 17.02
N ASP A 38 25.79 10.11 17.70
CA ASP A 38 25.84 10.28 19.15
C ASP A 38 26.06 11.77 19.45
N VAL A 39 25.14 12.40 20.19
CA VAL A 39 25.19 13.81 20.57
C VAL A 39 24.95 13.90 22.08
N ASP A 40 25.92 14.45 22.82
CA ASP A 40 25.89 14.57 24.29
C ASP A 40 25.62 13.24 25.03
N GLY A 41 26.15 12.13 24.50
CA GLY A 41 25.96 10.79 25.05
C GLY A 41 24.56 10.20 24.76
N ILE A 42 23.78 10.86 23.91
CA ILE A 42 22.48 10.39 23.44
C ILE A 42 22.61 9.95 22.00
N ARG A 43 22.25 8.70 21.74
CA ARG A 43 22.31 8.09 20.42
C ARG A 43 21.01 8.33 19.64
N TYR A 44 21.14 8.95 18.49
CA TYR A 44 20.10 9.23 17.52
C TYR A 44 20.22 8.31 16.31
N TYR A 45 19.08 7.81 15.84
CA TYR A 45 18.98 7.00 14.62
C TYR A 45 18.05 7.70 13.63
N VAL A 46 18.48 7.85 12.37
CA VAL A 46 17.60 8.20 11.26
C VAL A 46 17.17 6.92 10.59
N VAL A 47 15.87 6.62 10.65
CA VAL A 47 15.29 5.42 10.06
C VAL A 47 14.55 5.80 8.78
N ARG A 48 14.85 5.15 7.67
CA ARG A 48 13.95 5.13 6.52
C ARG A 48 12.79 4.22 6.86
N CYS A 49 11.64 4.81 7.09
CA CYS A 49 10.39 4.12 6.81
C CYS A 49 10.24 4.08 5.30
N SER A 50 10.76 3.06 4.63
CA SER A 50 10.21 2.71 3.33
C SER A 50 8.78 2.28 3.61
N PRO A 51 7.74 2.95 3.08
CA PRO A 51 6.42 2.38 3.12
C PRO A 51 6.52 1.09 2.32
N ASN A 52 6.71 -0.03 3.01
CA ASN A 52 6.57 -1.36 2.45
C ASN A 52 5.34 -1.26 1.56
N PHE A 53 5.50 -1.46 0.25
CA PHE A 53 4.41 -1.43 -0.71
C PHE A 53 3.45 -2.52 -0.24
N ARG A 54 2.53 -2.10 0.62
CA ARG A 54 1.72 -2.92 1.51
C ARG A 54 1.02 -3.91 0.62
N ASN A 55 1.45 -5.18 0.65
CA ASN A 55 0.71 -6.35 0.17
C ASN A 55 -0.43 -5.96 -0.77
N GLN A 56 -0.08 -5.34 -1.91
CA GLN A 56 -1.06 -4.53 -2.63
C GLN A 56 -2.08 -5.53 -3.14
N ILE A 57 -3.34 -5.35 -2.75
CA ILE A 57 -4.39 -6.20 -3.26
C ILE A 57 -4.57 -5.80 -4.72
N THR A 58 -3.80 -6.47 -5.58
CA THR A 58 -3.76 -6.18 -7.01
C THR A 58 -4.92 -6.91 -7.66
N LEU A 59 -5.99 -6.17 -7.90
CA LEU A 59 -7.03 -6.61 -8.80
C LEU A 59 -6.49 -6.53 -10.23
N SER A 60 -6.75 -7.58 -11.02
CA SER A 60 -6.48 -7.55 -12.45
C SER A 60 -7.30 -6.45 -13.14
N PRO A 61 -6.89 -5.98 -14.34
CA PRO A 61 -7.64 -4.95 -15.06
C PRO A 61 -9.12 -5.29 -15.25
N ARG A 62 -9.43 -6.58 -15.48
CA ARG A 62 -10.81 -7.04 -15.64
C ARG A 62 -11.59 -7.01 -14.32
N GLU A 63 -10.96 -7.35 -13.21
CA GLU A 63 -11.56 -7.28 -11.88
C GLU A 63 -11.82 -5.83 -11.46
N VAL A 64 -10.91 -4.90 -11.78
CA VAL A 64 -11.10 -3.46 -11.55
C VAL A 64 -12.29 -2.94 -12.35
N ALA A 65 -12.41 -3.30 -13.63
CA ALA A 65 -13.55 -2.89 -14.46
C ALA A 65 -14.88 -3.35 -13.86
N ILE A 66 -14.95 -4.60 -13.40
CA ILE A 66 -16.15 -5.14 -12.75
C ILE A 66 -16.42 -4.42 -11.42
N ALA A 67 -15.39 -4.23 -10.59
CA ALA A 67 -15.51 -3.55 -9.31
C ALA A 67 -16.03 -2.10 -9.45
N ARG A 68 -15.58 -1.37 -10.48
CA ARG A 68 -16.06 -0.01 -10.79
C ARG A 68 -17.54 0.00 -11.15
N LEU A 69 -17.99 -0.90 -12.01
CA LEU A 69 -19.41 -1.01 -12.38
C LEU A 69 -20.27 -1.42 -11.17
N VAL A 70 -19.73 -2.26 -10.28
CA VAL A 70 -20.39 -2.62 -9.02
C VAL A 70 -20.53 -1.41 -8.10
N ALA A 71 -19.49 -0.58 -8.00
CA ALA A 71 -19.49 0.65 -7.20
C ALA A 71 -20.50 1.68 -7.72
N GLN A 72 -20.79 1.66 -9.04
CA GLN A 72 -21.89 2.44 -9.64
C GLN A 72 -23.28 1.86 -9.37
N GLY A 73 -23.39 0.75 -8.64
CA GLY A 73 -24.67 0.12 -8.30
C GLY A 73 -25.24 -0.83 -9.36
N LEU A 74 -24.51 -1.12 -10.44
CA LEU A 74 -25.03 -1.95 -11.53
C LEU A 74 -25.19 -3.43 -11.13
N PRO A 75 -26.35 -4.07 -11.36
CA PRO A 75 -26.52 -5.50 -11.08
C PRO A 75 -25.71 -6.36 -12.05
N ASN A 76 -25.41 -7.63 -11.67
CA ASN A 76 -24.54 -8.52 -12.44
C ASN A 76 -24.98 -8.71 -13.90
N LYS A 77 -26.29 -8.66 -14.17
CA LYS A 77 -26.85 -8.75 -15.52
C LYS A 77 -26.47 -7.54 -16.38
N CYS A 78 -26.58 -6.33 -15.84
CA CYS A 78 -26.17 -5.10 -16.52
C CYS A 78 -24.65 -5.04 -16.72
N ILE A 79 -23.88 -5.46 -15.72
CA ILE A 79 -22.41 -5.57 -15.84
C ILE A 79 -22.04 -6.54 -16.95
N GLY A 80 -22.71 -7.70 -17.02
CA GLY A 80 -22.49 -8.69 -18.06
C GLY A 80 -22.72 -8.11 -19.45
N ASN A 81 -23.86 -7.44 -19.64
CA ASN A 81 -24.18 -6.76 -20.90
C ASN A 81 -23.14 -5.69 -21.27
N HIS A 82 -22.70 -4.88 -20.30
CA HIS A 82 -21.72 -3.81 -20.53
C HIS A 82 -20.34 -4.35 -20.92
N LEU A 83 -19.97 -5.53 -20.40
CA LEU A 83 -18.65 -6.12 -20.60
C LEU A 83 -18.63 -7.25 -21.65
N GLY A 84 -19.76 -7.55 -22.29
CA GLY A 84 -19.90 -8.64 -23.27
C GLY A 84 -19.69 -10.04 -22.68
N ILE A 85 -20.07 -10.24 -21.42
CA ILE A 85 -19.93 -11.53 -20.71
C ILE A 85 -21.22 -11.93 -19.99
N THR A 86 -21.34 -13.21 -19.62
CA THR A 86 -22.54 -13.66 -18.90
C THR A 86 -22.56 -13.15 -17.46
N HIS A 87 -23.75 -12.98 -16.89
CA HIS A 87 -23.90 -12.62 -15.47
C HIS A 87 -23.30 -13.66 -14.51
N TRP A 88 -23.24 -14.93 -14.92
CA TRP A 88 -22.53 -16.00 -14.20
C TRP A 88 -21.02 -15.76 -14.17
N THR A 89 -20.45 -15.34 -15.29
CA THR A 89 -19.03 -14.95 -15.38
C THR A 89 -18.74 -13.78 -14.43
N VAL A 90 -19.62 -12.77 -14.38
CA VAL A 90 -19.52 -11.65 -13.42
C VAL A 90 -19.55 -12.17 -11.98
N ALA A 91 -20.44 -13.10 -11.64
CA ALA A 91 -20.51 -13.69 -10.30
C ALA A 91 -19.21 -14.43 -9.92
N THR A 92 -18.59 -15.13 -10.88
CA THR A 92 -17.27 -15.76 -10.68
C THR A 92 -16.18 -14.73 -10.40
N TYR A 93 -16.14 -13.64 -11.17
CA TYR A 93 -15.19 -12.55 -10.89
C TYR A 93 -15.42 -11.93 -9.52
N LEU A 94 -16.67 -11.67 -9.13
CA LEU A 94 -17.00 -11.14 -7.80
C LEU A 94 -16.49 -12.05 -6.68
N ARG A 95 -16.65 -13.37 -6.80
CA ARG A 95 -16.13 -14.32 -5.80
C ARG A 95 -14.61 -14.25 -5.67
N ARG A 96 -13.88 -14.09 -6.79
CA ARG A 96 -12.42 -13.90 -6.78
C ARG A 96 -12.02 -12.58 -6.15
N ILE A 97 -12.73 -11.50 -6.48
CA ILE A 97 -12.50 -10.16 -5.89
C ILE A 97 -12.75 -10.19 -4.37
N PHE A 98 -13.83 -10.84 -3.94
CA PHE A 98 -14.16 -11.02 -2.52
C PHE A 98 -13.04 -11.77 -1.77
N SER A 99 -12.56 -12.85 -2.36
CA SER A 99 -11.43 -13.62 -1.80
C SER A 99 -10.15 -12.78 -1.72
N LYS A 100 -9.81 -12.03 -2.77
CA LYS A 100 -8.64 -11.14 -2.79
C LYS A 100 -8.73 -10.01 -1.77
N LEU A 101 -9.92 -9.47 -1.55
CA LEU A 101 -10.17 -8.38 -0.61
C LEU A 101 -10.43 -8.87 0.82
N GLY A 102 -10.59 -10.18 1.04
CA GLY A 102 -10.92 -10.75 2.35
C GLY A 102 -12.30 -10.31 2.86
N VAL A 103 -13.29 -10.22 1.97
CA VAL A 103 -14.67 -9.78 2.28
C VAL A 103 -15.68 -10.82 1.82
N THR A 104 -16.89 -10.77 2.37
CA THR A 104 -17.96 -11.73 2.07
C THR A 104 -19.18 -11.11 1.40
N SER A 105 -19.28 -9.77 1.38
CA SER A 105 -20.45 -9.07 0.85
C SER A 105 -20.08 -7.99 -0.16
N ARG A 106 -21.04 -7.68 -1.03
CA ARG A 106 -20.92 -6.63 -2.04
C ARG A 106 -20.64 -5.26 -1.43
N THR A 107 -21.33 -4.92 -0.34
CA THR A 107 -21.13 -3.66 0.37
C THR A 107 -19.75 -3.61 1.04
N ALA A 108 -19.33 -4.71 1.67
CA ALA A 108 -17.99 -4.80 2.26
C ALA A 108 -16.88 -4.69 1.20
N MET A 109 -17.10 -5.24 0.00
CA MET A 109 -16.20 -5.06 -1.13
C MET A 109 -16.04 -3.59 -1.51
N ILE A 110 -17.15 -2.85 -1.66
CA ILE A 110 -17.12 -1.43 -2.00
C ILE A 110 -16.40 -0.63 -0.89
N ALA A 111 -16.75 -0.87 0.37
CA ALA A 111 -16.11 -0.19 1.50
C ALA A 111 -14.60 -0.43 1.54
N ARG A 112 -14.15 -1.68 1.33
CA ARG A 112 -12.73 -2.03 1.30
C ARG A 112 -11.99 -1.41 0.11
N LEU A 113 -12.64 -1.28 -1.05
CA LEU A 113 -12.04 -0.63 -2.22
C LEU A 113 -11.82 0.87 -1.99
N ILE A 114 -12.77 1.54 -1.32
CA ILE A 114 -12.64 2.95 -0.93
C ILE A 114 -11.52 3.13 0.10
N GLU A 115 -11.49 2.29 1.15
CA GLU A 115 -10.44 2.28 2.18
C GLU A 115 -9.02 2.17 1.59
N LYS A 116 -8.88 1.38 0.52
CA LYS A 116 -7.60 1.12 -0.15
C LYS A 116 -7.30 2.10 -1.29
N ASN A 117 -8.14 3.10 -1.55
CA ASN A 117 -8.05 4.03 -2.68
C ASN A 117 -7.92 3.31 -4.04
N LEU A 118 -8.70 2.24 -4.25
CA LEU A 118 -8.70 1.43 -5.48
C LEU A 118 -9.83 1.79 -6.45
N LEU A 119 -10.66 2.79 -6.12
CA LEU A 119 -11.78 3.30 -6.92
C LEU A 119 -11.61 4.79 -7.20
#